data_AF-C1D724-F1
#
_entry.id   AF-C1D724-F1
#
_cell.length_a   1.000
_cell.length_b   1.000
_cell.length_c   1.000
_cell.angle_alpha   90.00
_cell.angle_beta   90.00
_cell.angle_gamma   90.00
#
_symmetry.space_group_name_H-M   'P 1'
#
loop_
_entity.id
_entity.type
_entity.pdbx_description
1 polymer ?
#
loop_
_entity_poly.entity_id
_entity_poly.type
_entity_poly.pdbx_seq_one_letter_code
_entity_poly.pdbx_strand_id
1 'polypeptide(L)'
;MNNELYVIGNGFDLHHGMPSSYNDFGDYLKINDYYTYSNIEKYLGVHGKFWGEFEDGLSLLDADSIMDDCNMFLMSYGDDDWSDSGHHDYQYEISRIVESIVERMPFHFSNWVRQIPVPNSKDIGDSRLPLNKNAYFFEL
;
A
#
# COMPACT_ATOMS: atom_id res chain seq x y z
N MET A 1 -1.54 -37.09 -14.75
CA MET A 1 -2.10 -36.18 -13.73
C MET A 1 -1.88 -34.78 -14.25
N ASN A 2 -2.94 -34.00 -14.47
CA ASN A 2 -2.80 -32.59 -14.82
C ASN A 2 -2.68 -31.81 -13.51
N ASN A 3 -1.50 -31.25 -13.25
CA ASN A 3 -1.33 -30.31 -12.16
C ASN A 3 -1.79 -28.94 -12.67
N GLU A 4 -2.98 -28.51 -12.24
CA GLU A 4 -3.48 -27.16 -12.47
C GLU A 4 -2.98 -26.26 -11.32
N LEU A 5 -2.53 -25.05 -11.66
CA LEU A 5 -2.14 -24.00 -10.71
C LEU A 5 -3.00 -22.77 -11.00
N TYR A 6 -3.73 -22.31 -10.00
CA TYR A 6 -4.41 -21.02 -10.02
C TYR A 6 -3.56 -19.99 -9.27
N VAL A 7 -3.23 -18.90 -9.97
CA VAL A 7 -2.62 -17.71 -9.37
C VAL A 7 -3.74 -16.71 -9.12
N ILE A 8 -3.96 -16.35 -7.86
CA ILE A 8 -5.07 -15.53 -7.38
C ILE A 8 -4.48 -14.27 -6.77
N GLY A 9 -5.05 -13.10 -7.06
CA GLY A 9 -4.74 -11.84 -6.38
C GLY A 9 -6.03 -11.08 -6.13
N ASN A 10 -5.96 -9.80 -5.74
CA ASN A 10 -7.17 -9.02 -5.42
C ASN A 10 -8.19 -8.97 -6.58
N GLY A 11 -7.75 -9.15 -7.84
CA GLY A 11 -8.66 -9.22 -8.99
C GLY A 11 -9.71 -10.32 -8.86
N PHE A 12 -9.43 -11.39 -8.11
CA PHE A 12 -10.43 -12.39 -7.74
C PHE A 12 -11.46 -11.81 -6.78
N ASP A 13 -11.05 -11.10 -5.74
CA ASP A 13 -11.94 -10.45 -4.78
C ASP A 13 -12.83 -9.40 -5.49
N LEU A 14 -12.24 -8.59 -6.37
CA LEU A 14 -12.96 -7.62 -7.21
C LEU A 14 -13.98 -8.29 -8.13
N HIS A 15 -13.64 -9.42 -8.75
CA HIS A 15 -14.56 -10.20 -9.59
C HIS A 15 -15.79 -10.67 -8.80
N HIS A 16 -15.62 -10.95 -7.51
CA HIS A 16 -16.70 -11.35 -6.61
C HIS A 16 -17.36 -10.16 -5.88
N GLY A 17 -17.03 -8.93 -6.25
CA GLY A 17 -17.66 -7.71 -5.75
C GLY A 17 -17.17 -7.25 -4.37
N MET A 18 -16.02 -7.73 -3.92
CA MET A 18 -15.43 -7.27 -2.66
C MET A 18 -14.75 -5.90 -2.86
N PRO A 19 -14.96 -4.92 -1.95
CA PRO A 19 -14.33 -3.61 -2.01
C PRO A 19 -12.87 -3.69 -1.54
N SER A 20 -12.04 -4.32 -2.37
CA SER A 20 -10.64 -4.65 -2.12
C SER A 20 -9.68 -3.91 -3.05
N SER A 21 -10.18 -2.93 -3.81
CA SER A 21 -9.32 -2.13 -4.68
C SER A 21 -8.46 -1.18 -3.85
N TYR A 22 -7.32 -0.77 -4.39
CA TYR A 22 -6.51 0.26 -3.73
C TYR A 22 -7.22 1.63 -3.64
N ASN A 23 -8.23 1.89 -4.49
CA ASN A 23 -9.10 3.06 -4.31
C ASN A 23 -9.93 2.94 -3.02
N ASP A 24 -10.46 1.75 -2.71
CA ASP A 24 -11.19 1.50 -1.46
C ASP A 24 -10.26 1.67 -0.24
N PHE A 25 -9.00 1.27 -0.37
CA PHE A 25 -7.99 1.53 0.66
C PHE A 25 -7.69 3.03 0.82
N GLY A 26 -7.54 3.76 -0.28
CA GLY A 26 -7.34 5.21 -0.28
C GLY A 26 -8.49 5.94 0.43
N ASP A 27 -9.74 5.57 0.13
CA ASP A 27 -10.93 6.11 0.79
C ASP A 27 -10.97 5.77 2.29
N TYR A 28 -10.61 4.54 2.67
CA TYR A 28 -10.45 4.15 4.07
C TYR A 28 -9.43 5.05 4.77
N LEU A 29 -8.24 5.22 4.18
CA LEU A 29 -7.15 5.96 4.80
C LEU A 29 -7.48 7.45 4.92
N LYS A 30 -8.16 8.03 3.91
CA LYS A 30 -8.62 9.42 3.94
C LYS A 30 -9.51 9.73 5.13
N ILE A 31 -10.34 8.78 5.55
CA ILE A 31 -11.26 8.91 6.69
C ILE A 31 -10.55 8.64 8.02
N ASN A 32 -9.73 7.59 8.07
CA ASN A 32 -9.16 7.08 9.34
C ASN A 32 -7.83 7.75 9.71
N ASP A 33 -7.06 8.24 8.73
CA ASP A 33 -5.77 8.87 8.93
C ASP A 33 -5.40 9.76 7.74
N TYR A 34 -6.03 10.94 7.69
CA TYR A 34 -5.81 11.92 6.62
C TYR A 34 -4.34 12.37 6.51
N TYR A 35 -3.60 12.37 7.63
CA TYR A 35 -2.18 12.70 7.62
C TYR A 35 -1.39 11.73 6.75
N THR A 36 -1.53 10.42 7.01
CA THR A 36 -0.90 9.37 6.20
C THR A 36 -1.38 9.40 4.76
N TYR A 37 -2.69 9.56 4.53
CA TYR A 37 -3.26 9.72 3.18
C TYR A 37 -2.59 10.87 2.41
N SER A 38 -2.49 12.06 3.02
CA SER A 38 -1.93 13.24 2.36
C SER A 38 -0.44 13.09 2.05
N ASN A 39 0.32 12.42 2.92
CA ASN A 39 1.73 12.15 2.68
C ASN A 39 1.89 11.12 1.56
N ILE A 40 1.13 10.03 1.56
CA ILE A 40 1.17 9.04 0.48
C ILE A 40 0.84 9.68 -0.86
N GLU A 41 -0.22 10.49 -0.95
CA GLU A 41 -0.55 11.16 -2.21
C GLU A 41 0.60 12.07 -2.69
N LYS A 42 1.20 12.83 -1.77
CA LYS A 42 2.33 13.73 -2.08
C LYS A 42 3.56 12.97 -2.58
N TYR A 43 3.88 11.83 -1.98
CA TYR A 43 5.18 11.17 -2.17
C TYR A 43 5.14 9.98 -3.14
N LEU A 44 4.03 9.23 -3.20
CA LEU A 44 3.83 8.16 -4.19
C LEU A 44 3.22 8.68 -5.51
N GLY A 45 2.84 9.95 -5.58
CA GLY A 45 2.21 10.53 -6.78
C GLY A 45 0.84 9.95 -7.12
N VAL A 46 0.23 9.23 -6.18
CA VAL A 46 -1.14 8.70 -6.32
C VAL A 46 -2.13 9.77 -5.87
N HIS A 47 -3.13 10.08 -6.68
CA HIS A 47 -4.09 11.13 -6.35
C HIS A 47 -5.53 10.70 -6.64
N GLY A 48 -6.44 10.80 -5.67
CA GLY A 48 -7.87 10.59 -5.88
C GLY A 48 -8.20 9.23 -6.53
N LYS A 49 -8.57 9.21 -7.82
CA LYS A 49 -8.92 7.95 -8.52
C LYS A 49 -7.71 7.13 -8.99
N PHE A 50 -6.50 7.67 -8.84
CA PHE A 50 -5.24 7.03 -9.24
C PHE A 50 -4.63 6.19 -8.12
N TRP A 51 -5.35 5.99 -7.00
CA TRP A 51 -4.97 4.96 -6.03
C TRP A 51 -5.01 3.56 -6.68
N GLY A 52 -5.69 3.36 -7.81
CA GLY A 52 -5.54 2.15 -8.63
C GLY A 52 -4.13 1.90 -9.18
N GLU A 53 -3.28 2.92 -9.27
CA GLU A 53 -1.86 2.83 -9.71
C GLU A 53 -0.91 2.70 -8.51
N PHE A 54 -1.44 2.36 -7.33
CA PHE A 54 -0.66 2.29 -6.10
C PHE A 54 0.46 1.25 -6.15
N GLU A 55 0.27 0.12 -6.85
CA GLU A 55 1.35 -0.86 -7.07
C GLU A 55 2.51 -0.27 -7.88
N ASP A 56 2.21 0.54 -8.91
CA ASP A 56 3.23 1.22 -9.70
C ASP A 56 3.98 2.24 -8.84
N GLY A 57 3.27 3.00 -8.00
CA GLY A 57 3.86 3.91 -7.03
C GLY A 57 4.79 3.21 -6.05
N LEU A 58 4.38 2.06 -5.49
CA LEU A 58 5.22 1.26 -4.60
C LEU A 58 6.42 0.64 -5.31
N SER A 59 6.28 0.25 -6.58
CA SER A 59 7.40 -0.31 -7.36
C SER A 59 8.55 0.69 -7.55
N LEU A 60 8.22 1.99 -7.59
CA LEU A 60 9.18 3.08 -7.65
C LEU A 60 9.71 3.46 -6.26
N LEU A 61 9.00 3.03 -5.20
CA LEU A 61 9.31 3.36 -3.83
C LEU A 61 10.00 2.19 -3.13
N ASP A 62 11.32 2.10 -3.31
CA ASP A 62 12.16 1.14 -2.60
C ASP A 62 12.27 1.52 -1.11
N ALA A 63 11.46 0.88 -0.28
CA ALA A 63 11.39 1.14 1.15
C ALA A 63 12.73 0.89 1.87
N ASP A 64 13.52 -0.08 1.41
CA ASP A 64 14.83 -0.38 1.98
C ASP A 64 15.83 0.70 1.58
N SER A 65 15.82 1.13 0.31
CA SER A 65 16.63 2.28 -0.13
C SER A 65 16.25 3.56 0.59
N ILE A 66 14.96 3.79 0.86
CA ILE A 66 14.52 4.95 1.65
C ILE A 66 15.07 4.85 3.07
N MET A 67 14.96 3.69 3.74
CA MET A 67 15.51 3.55 5.09
C MET A 67 17.02 3.79 5.14
N ASP A 68 17.77 3.28 4.15
CA ASP A 68 19.22 3.46 4.06
C ASP A 68 19.60 4.92 3.80
N ASP A 69 18.95 5.58 2.83
CA ASP A 69 19.15 7.00 2.53
C ASP A 69 18.80 7.87 3.74
N CYS A 70 17.67 7.59 4.40
CA CYS A 70 17.24 8.31 5.60
C CYS A 70 18.27 8.19 6.73
N ASN A 71 18.81 6.99 6.98
CA ASN A 71 19.86 6.79 7.98
C ASN A 71 21.12 7.60 7.67
N MET A 72 21.52 7.69 6.40
CA MET A 72 22.66 8.52 5.99
C MET A 72 22.41 10.02 6.25
N PHE A 73 21.20 10.51 5.97
CA PHE A 73 20.83 11.92 6.23
C PHE A 73 20.65 12.24 7.71
N LEU A 74 20.21 11.28 8.53
CA LEU A 74 20.10 11.42 9.99
C LEU A 74 21.48 11.53 10.69
N MET A 75 22.56 11.08 10.05
CA MET A 75 23.91 11.00 10.63
C MET A 75 24.84 12.19 10.33
N SER A 76 24.41 13.22 9.58
CA SER A 76 25.30 14.33 9.21
C SER A 76 25.30 15.47 10.23
N TYR A 77 26.38 15.59 11.01
CA TYR A 77 26.62 16.68 11.98
C TYR A 77 27.95 17.43 11.73
N GLY A 78 28.44 17.54 10.49
CA GLY A 78 29.81 18.04 10.29
C GLY A 78 30.17 18.69 8.96
N ASP A 79 29.22 19.25 8.22
CA ASP A 79 29.52 19.93 6.95
C ASP A 79 29.51 21.47 7.10
N ASP A 80 30.45 22.14 6.45
CA ASP A 80 30.78 23.57 6.66
C ASP A 80 29.82 24.56 5.95
N ASP A 81 28.85 24.08 5.16
CA ASP A 81 27.86 24.88 4.42
C ASP A 81 26.49 24.97 5.14
N TRP A 82 26.51 24.79 6.46
CA TRP A 82 25.36 24.55 7.33
C TRP A 82 24.39 25.74 7.46
N SER A 83 23.22 25.62 6.83
CA SER A 83 22.00 26.29 7.28
C SER A 83 21.25 25.37 8.23
N ASP A 84 21.38 25.64 9.52
CA ASP A 84 20.72 24.90 10.59
C ASP A 84 19.20 24.74 10.34
N SER A 85 18.55 25.81 9.86
CA SER A 85 17.13 25.80 9.50
C SER A 85 16.78 24.89 8.31
N GLY A 86 17.61 24.86 7.26
CA GLY A 86 17.32 24.07 6.06
C GLY A 86 17.50 22.56 6.28
N HIS A 87 18.47 22.18 7.12
CA HIS A 87 18.68 20.78 7.48
C HIS A 87 17.58 20.24 8.40
N HIS A 88 17.12 21.05 9.37
CA HIS A 88 15.99 20.65 10.23
C HIS A 88 14.70 20.41 9.43
N ASP A 89 14.39 21.25 8.46
CA ASP A 89 13.19 21.09 7.62
C ASP A 89 13.27 19.80 6.77
N TYR A 90 14.45 19.49 6.22
CA TYR A 90 14.65 18.29 5.41
C TYR A 90 14.55 17.00 6.24
N GLN A 91 15.20 16.97 7.41
CA GLN A 91 15.15 15.83 8.33
C GLN A 91 13.73 15.55 8.80
N TYR A 92 12.97 16.61 9.07
CA TYR A 92 11.57 16.52 9.45
C TYR A 92 10.72 15.92 8.32
N GLU A 93 10.83 16.43 7.10
CA GLU A 93 10.04 15.93 5.97
C GLU A 93 10.35 14.46 5.65
N ILE A 94 11.62 14.05 5.74
CA ILE A 94 12.03 12.65 5.61
C ILE A 94 11.41 11.77 6.68
N SER A 95 11.50 12.19 7.95
CA SER A 95 10.92 11.43 9.08
C SER A 95 9.42 11.21 8.89
N ARG A 96 8.71 12.22 8.38
CA ARG A 96 7.28 12.13 8.08
C ARG A 96 6.95 11.12 6.99
N ILE A 97 7.79 11.01 5.95
CA ILE A 97 7.62 10.04 4.86
C ILE A 97 7.78 8.63 5.41
N VAL A 98 8.89 8.38 6.11
CA VAL A 98 9.19 7.06 6.68
C VAL A 98 8.08 6.63 7.62
N GLU A 99 7.67 7.48 8.57
CA GLU A 99 6.56 7.18 9.48
C GLU A 99 5.28 6.81 8.72
N SER A 100 4.94 7.58 7.67
CA SER A 100 3.71 7.36 6.90
C SER A 100 3.73 6.05 6.11
N ILE A 101 4.84 5.76 5.41
CA ILE A 101 4.93 4.64 4.48
C ILE A 101 5.34 3.34 5.16
N VAL A 102 6.31 3.39 6.08
CA VAL A 102 6.92 2.19 6.68
C VAL A 102 6.10 1.71 7.88
N GLU A 103 5.51 2.62 8.64
CA GLU A 103 4.84 2.26 9.90
C GLU A 103 3.32 2.33 9.77
N ARG A 104 2.80 3.50 9.39
CA ARG A 104 1.36 3.78 9.46
C ARG A 104 0.59 3.10 8.34
N MET A 105 1.10 3.14 7.11
CA MET A 105 0.43 2.54 5.96
C MET A 105 0.24 1.03 6.10
N PRO A 106 1.25 0.20 6.45
CA PRO A 106 1.06 -1.24 6.63
C PRO A 106 0.12 -1.57 7.80
N PHE A 107 0.16 -0.77 8.87
CA PHE A 107 -0.77 -0.89 9.99
C PHE A 107 -2.22 -0.66 9.53
N HIS A 108 -2.48 0.44 8.83
CA HIS A 108 -3.81 0.76 8.29
C HIS A 108 -4.28 -0.25 7.26
N PHE A 109 -3.39 -0.68 6.36
CA PHE A 109 -3.70 -1.70 5.35
C PHE A 109 -4.12 -3.01 6.02
N SER A 110 -3.37 -3.48 7.02
CA SER A 110 -3.70 -4.69 7.77
C SER A 110 -5.04 -4.59 8.50
N ASN A 111 -5.36 -3.43 9.06
CA ASN A 111 -6.65 -3.21 9.74
C ASN A 111 -7.81 -3.15 8.75
N TRP A 112 -7.62 -2.48 7.61
CA TRP A 112 -8.62 -2.35 6.56
C TRP A 112 -8.97 -3.69 5.92
N VAL A 113 -7.98 -4.48 5.50
CA VAL A 113 -8.20 -5.79 4.85
C VAL A 113 -9.05 -6.71 5.73
N ARG A 114 -8.85 -6.70 7.05
CA ARG A 114 -9.61 -7.51 8.01
C ARG A 114 -11.09 -7.10 8.14
N GLN A 115 -11.45 -5.92 7.66
CA GLN A 115 -12.81 -5.38 7.70
C GLN A 115 -13.55 -5.56 6.37
N ILE A 116 -12.87 -6.02 5.32
CA ILE A 116 -13.50 -6.22 4.00
C ILE A 116 -14.55 -7.33 4.13
N PRO A 117 -15.81 -7.06 3.77
CA PRO A 117 -16.87 -8.06 3.85
C PRO A 117 -16.64 -9.15 2.79
N VAL A 118 -16.64 -10.40 3.23
CA VAL A 118 -16.57 -11.55 2.33
C VAL A 118 -17.99 -11.99 1.94
N PRO A 119 -18.36 -11.95 0.64
CA PRO A 119 -19.69 -12.32 0.19
C PRO A 119 -19.93 -13.81 0.37
N ASN A 120 -21.17 -14.21 0.67
CA ASN A 120 -21.52 -15.62 0.71
C ASN A 120 -21.63 -16.18 -0.70
N SER A 121 -21.49 -17.50 -0.84
CA SER A 121 -21.70 -18.20 -2.12
C SER A 121 -23.05 -17.93 -2.80
N LYS A 122 -24.07 -17.50 -2.03
CA LYS A 122 -25.39 -17.11 -2.56
C LYS A 122 -25.39 -15.69 -3.13
N ASP A 123 -24.53 -14.81 -2.62
CA ASP A 123 -24.43 -13.41 -3.01
C ASP A 123 -23.64 -13.25 -4.32
N ILE A 124 -22.73 -14.20 -4.58
CA ILE A 124 -21.88 -14.25 -5.78
C ILE A 124 -22.64 -14.70 -7.05
N GLY A 125 -23.69 -15.52 -6.89
CA GLY A 125 -24.54 -15.98 -7.99
C GLY A 125 -23.76 -16.56 -9.18
N ASP A 126 -24.00 -16.00 -10.36
CA ASP A 126 -23.41 -16.44 -11.64
C ASP A 126 -21.93 -16.02 -11.82
N SER A 127 -21.40 -15.12 -10.98
CA SER A 127 -19.97 -14.72 -11.02
C SER A 127 -19.03 -15.76 -10.41
N ARG A 128 -19.55 -16.94 -10.04
CA ARG A 128 -18.76 -17.99 -9.41
C ARG A 128 -17.84 -18.66 -10.42
N LEU A 129 -16.54 -18.52 -10.21
CA LEU A 129 -15.54 -19.21 -11.03
C LEU A 129 -15.55 -20.74 -10.76
N PRO A 130 -15.54 -21.59 -11.81
CA PRO A 130 -15.55 -23.04 -11.69
C PRO A 130 -14.15 -23.59 -11.36
N LEU A 131 -13.58 -23.19 -10.23
CA LEU A 131 -12.23 -23.58 -9.82
C LEU A 131 -12.18 -25.04 -9.36
N ASN A 132 -11.18 -25.78 -9.86
CA ASN A 132 -10.89 -27.14 -9.40
C ASN A 132 -10.31 -27.10 -7.98
N LYS A 133 -11.07 -27.60 -7.00
CA LYS A 133 -10.65 -27.62 -5.59
C LYS A 133 -9.43 -28.50 -5.29
N ASN A 134 -9.06 -29.39 -6.20
CA ASN A 134 -7.89 -30.26 -6.06
C ASN A 134 -6.65 -29.71 -6.79
N ALA A 135 -6.75 -28.52 -7.38
CA ALA A 135 -5.62 -27.82 -7.97
C ALA A 135 -4.71 -27.21 -6.90
N TYR A 136 -3.56 -26.70 -7.34
CA TYR A 136 -2.70 -25.86 -6.51
C TYR A 136 -3.19 -24.41 -6.59
N PHE A 137 -3.03 -23.68 -5.49
CA PHE A 137 -3.39 -22.28 -5.38
C PHE A 137 -2.18 -21.49 -4.88
N PHE A 138 -1.94 -20.34 -5.51
CA PHE A 138 -0.92 -19.38 -5.09
C PHE A 138 -1.57 -17.99 -5.04
N GLU A 139 -1.48 -17.33 -3.89
CA GLU A 139 -2.01 -15.98 -3.68
C GLU A 139 -0.87 -14.97 -3.83
N LEU A 140 -1.10 -13.92 -4.63
CA LEU A 140 -0.23 -12.77 -4.87
C LEU A 140 -0.57 -11.62 -3.94
#